data_AF-A0A7C6ENY8-F1
#
_entry.id   AF-A0A7C6ENY8-F1
#
_cell.length_a   1.000
_cell.length_b   1.000
_cell.length_c   1.000
_cell.angle_alpha   90.00
_cell.angle_beta   90.00
_cell.angle_gamma   90.00
#
_symmetry.space_group_name_H-M   'P 1'
#
loop_
_entity.id
_entity.type
_entity.pdbx_description
1 polymer ?
#
loop_
_entity_poly.entity_id
_entity_poly.type
_entity_poly.pdbx_seq_one_letter_code
_entity_poly.pdbx_strand_id
1 'polypeptide(L)'
;MNQTSVERITIDDRVLALVVRKSFSSPGANFFTPPDWPQQLGMLVYEKGKKVLPHQHRAFRRETDTFTEVLVLLSGKLKVDLYDQAKRLGRTVILEPGDAILFASGGHAIEVLEDAQILEVKQGPYIGQEEKEFL
;
A
#
# COMPACT_ATOMS: atom_id res chain seq x y z
N MET A 1 -10.65 18.16 -11.00
CA MET A 1 -11.34 16.98 -10.46
C MET A 1 -10.75 16.71 -9.09
N ASN A 2 -11.55 16.71 -8.03
CA ASN A 2 -11.08 16.38 -6.68
C ASN A 2 -10.66 14.91 -6.67
N GLN A 3 -9.38 14.63 -6.92
CA GLN A 3 -8.83 13.32 -6.58
C GLN A 3 -8.93 13.19 -5.07
N THR A 4 -9.71 12.23 -4.61
CA THR A 4 -9.69 11.78 -3.22
C THR A 4 -8.26 11.42 -2.89
N SER A 5 -7.72 12.04 -1.85
CA SER A 5 -6.33 11.87 -1.42
C SER A 5 -6.01 10.45 -0.90
N VAL A 6 -7.03 9.61 -0.76
CA VAL A 6 -6.92 8.16 -0.61
C VAL A 6 -7.88 7.49 -1.60
N GLU A 7 -7.41 6.49 -2.33
CA GLU A 7 -8.21 5.75 -3.31
C GLU A 7 -8.26 4.26 -2.93
N ARG A 8 -9.48 3.71 -2.85
CA ARG A 8 -9.70 2.28 -2.69
C ARG A 8 -10.10 1.70 -4.04
N ILE A 9 -9.28 0.80 -4.57
CA ILE A 9 -9.48 0.21 -5.90
C ILE A 9 -10.10 -1.15 -5.72
N THR A 10 -11.31 -1.34 -6.26
CA THR A 10 -12.10 -2.56 -6.07
C THR A 10 -12.58 -3.16 -7.38
N ILE A 11 -12.62 -4.50 -7.43
CA ILE A 11 -13.30 -5.30 -8.46
C ILE A 11 -14.11 -6.38 -7.75
N ASP A 12 -15.38 -6.55 -8.15
CA ASP A 12 -16.27 -7.58 -7.62
C ASP A 12 -16.25 -7.63 -6.08
N ASP A 13 -16.39 -6.45 -5.45
CA ASP A 13 -16.33 -6.19 -4.00
C ASP A 13 -15.01 -6.56 -3.30
N ARG A 14 -13.98 -6.98 -4.04
CA ARG A 14 -12.63 -7.21 -3.52
C ARG A 14 -11.76 -5.99 -3.72
N VAL A 15 -10.92 -5.70 -2.72
CA VAL A 15 -9.95 -4.60 -2.81
C VAL A 15 -8.68 -5.12 -3.44
N LEU A 16 -8.30 -4.56 -4.58
CA LEU A 16 -7.03 -4.85 -5.24
C LEU A 16 -5.91 -4.02 -4.62
N ALA A 17 -6.16 -2.73 -4.38
CA ALA A 17 -5.16 -1.83 -3.84
C ALA A 17 -5.75 -0.64 -3.08
N LEU A 18 -4.92 -0.05 -2.22
CA LEU A 18 -5.14 1.25 -1.59
C LEU A 18 -4.03 2.21 -2.04
N VAL A 19 -4.39 3.35 -2.62
CA VAL A 19 -3.44 4.40 -2.98
C VAL A 19 -3.58 5.55 -2.00
N VAL A 20 -2.50 5.95 -1.34
CA VAL A 20 -2.44 7.12 -0.46
C VAL A 20 -1.63 8.18 -1.18
N ARG A 21 -2.28 9.28 -1.55
CA ARG A 21 -1.63 10.39 -2.26
C ARG A 21 -0.83 11.24 -1.29
N LYS A 22 0.29 11.80 -1.76
CA LYS A 22 1.10 12.76 -0.98
C LYS A 22 0.31 13.96 -0.47
N SER A 23 -0.80 14.28 -1.14
CA SER A 23 -1.70 15.39 -0.79
C SER A 23 -2.68 15.06 0.33
N PHE A 24 -2.74 13.81 0.83
CA PHE A 24 -3.53 13.50 2.01
C PHE A 24 -3.04 14.34 3.19
N SER A 25 -3.98 14.91 3.94
CA SER A 25 -3.68 15.66 5.15
C SER A 25 -4.93 15.72 6.01
N SER A 26 -4.93 14.94 7.10
CA SER A 26 -5.98 14.92 8.11
C SER A 26 -5.30 14.80 9.47
N PRO A 27 -5.50 15.73 10.42
CA PRO A 27 -4.85 15.68 11.72
C PRO A 27 -5.06 14.35 12.44
N GLY A 28 -4.02 13.84 13.09
CA GLY A 28 -4.06 12.62 13.89
C GLY A 28 -3.51 11.38 13.19
N ALA A 29 -3.83 10.22 13.74
CA ALA A 29 -3.49 8.91 13.17
C ALA A 29 -4.64 8.45 12.26
N ASN A 30 -4.37 8.31 10.97
CA ASN A 30 -5.36 7.91 9.98
C ASN A 30 -4.96 6.56 9.39
N PHE A 31 -5.72 5.51 9.69
CA PHE A 31 -5.48 4.17 9.15
C PHE A 31 -6.46 3.89 8.02
N PHE A 32 -5.97 3.34 6.91
CA PHE A 32 -6.73 3.11 5.68
C PHE A 32 -7.11 1.64 5.48
N THR A 33 -6.55 0.77 6.30
CA THR A 33 -6.75 -0.68 6.31
C THR A 33 -7.62 -1.09 7.50
N PRO A 34 -8.58 -2.01 7.30
CA PRO A 34 -9.28 -2.68 8.38
C PRO A 34 -8.33 -3.34 9.41
N PRO A 35 -8.76 -3.49 10.68
CA PRO A 35 -7.90 -4.03 11.75
C PRO A 35 -7.63 -5.54 11.62
N ASP A 36 -8.43 -6.25 10.84
CA ASP A 36 -8.30 -7.68 10.52
C ASP A 36 -7.42 -7.95 9.29
N TRP A 37 -6.92 -6.90 8.64
CA TRP A 37 -5.96 -7.05 7.55
C TRP A 37 -4.58 -7.46 8.08
N PRO A 38 -3.82 -8.24 7.28
CA PRO A 38 -2.55 -8.78 7.71
C PRO A 38 -1.45 -7.69 7.84
N GLN A 39 -1.64 -6.55 7.17
CA GLN A 39 -0.80 -5.37 7.27
C GLN A 39 -1.65 -4.09 7.41
N GLN A 40 -1.26 -3.19 8.32
CA GLN A 40 -1.88 -1.87 8.46
C GLN A 40 -1.11 -0.79 7.69
N LEU A 41 -1.83 0.00 6.90
CA LEU A 41 -1.32 1.23 6.28
C LEU A 41 -2.00 2.44 6.91
N GLY A 42 -1.21 3.42 7.35
CA GLY A 42 -1.73 4.65 7.90
C GLY A 42 -0.77 5.82 7.76
N MET A 43 -1.32 7.02 7.88
CA MET A 43 -0.57 8.27 7.90
C MET A 43 -0.78 9.00 9.22
N LEU A 44 0.34 9.40 9.83
CA LEU A 44 0.37 10.18 11.07
C LEU A 44 0.62 11.64 10.74
N VAL A 45 -0.37 12.50 10.98
CA VAL A 45 -0.27 13.95 10.75
C VAL A 45 -0.32 14.65 12.10
N TYR A 46 0.84 15.07 12.59
CA TYR A 46 0.96 15.70 13.90
C TYR A 46 1.54 17.10 13.79
N GLU A 47 1.01 17.99 14.62
CA GLU A 47 1.57 19.32 14.78
C GLU A 47 2.90 19.28 15.56
N LYS A 48 3.71 20.33 15.36
CA LYS A 48 4.96 20.52 16.08
C LYS A 48 4.72 20.50 17.58
N GLY A 49 5.49 19.68 18.30
CA GLY A 49 5.40 19.54 19.75
C GLY A 49 4.54 18.37 20.24
N LYS A 50 3.82 17.68 19.35
CA LYS A 50 3.16 16.41 19.70
C LYS A 50 4.20 15.41 20.23
N LYS A 51 3.90 14.81 21.38
CA LYS A 51 4.68 13.70 21.95
C LYS A 51 3.90 12.40 21.81
N VAL A 52 4.56 11.36 21.31
CA VAL A 52 4.09 9.97 21.37
C VAL A 52 4.80 9.34 22.56
N LEU A 53 4.03 8.81 23.51
CA LEU A 53 4.60 8.21 24.72
C LEU A 53 5.36 6.92 24.36
N PRO A 54 6.46 6.60 25.08
CA PRO A 54 7.15 5.33 24.90
C PRO A 54 6.18 4.15 25.09
N HIS A 55 6.19 3.22 24.15
CA HIS A 55 5.40 1.99 24.23
C HIS A 55 6.10 0.87 23.46
N GLN A 56 5.73 -0.37 23.78
CA GLN A 56 6.13 -1.57 23.05
C GLN A 56 4.89 -2.30 22.57
N HIS A 57 4.96 -2.87 21.38
CA HIS A 57 3.91 -3.75 20.89
C HIS A 57 3.98 -5.08 21.64
N ARG A 58 2.83 -5.54 22.12
CA ARG A 58 2.72 -6.88 22.72
C ARG A 58 2.93 -7.92 21.63
N ALA A 59 3.76 -8.92 21.92
CA ALA A 59 3.91 -10.08 21.07
C ALA A 59 2.63 -10.91 21.11
N PHE A 60 2.09 -11.20 19.94
CA PHE A 60 0.95 -12.09 19.76
C PHE A 60 1.23 -12.95 18.54
N ARG A 61 0.90 -14.25 18.62
CA ARG A 61 0.90 -15.11 17.44
C ARG A 61 -0.19 -14.61 16.49
N ARG A 62 0.18 -14.45 15.23
CA ARG A 62 -0.70 -14.09 14.12
C ARG A 62 -0.42 -15.08 13.00
N GLU A 63 -1.47 -15.58 12.37
CA GLU A 63 -1.39 -16.44 11.19
C GLU A 63 -2.05 -15.70 10.05
N THR A 64 -1.45 -15.79 8.87
CA THR A 64 -2.01 -15.21 7.65
C THR A 64 -1.73 -16.14 6.49
N ASP A 65 -2.73 -16.29 5.62
CA ASP A 65 -2.63 -17.05 4.37
C ASP A 65 -2.40 -16.11 3.17
N THR A 66 -2.25 -14.82 3.43
CA THR A 66 -2.14 -13.78 2.41
C THR A 66 -0.99 -12.86 2.73
N PHE A 67 -0.21 -12.51 1.72
CA PHE A 67 0.87 -11.54 1.85
C PHE A 67 0.48 -10.27 1.12
N THR A 68 0.86 -9.15 1.71
CA THR A 68 0.63 -7.83 1.15
C THR A 68 1.96 -7.09 1.15
N GLU A 69 2.07 -6.13 0.24
CA GLU A 69 3.23 -5.27 0.18
C GLU A 69 2.81 -3.83 -0.08
N VAL A 70 3.67 -2.91 0.36
CA VAL A 70 3.51 -1.47 0.19
C VAL A 70 4.69 -0.94 -0.57
N LEU A 71 4.42 -0.08 -1.55
CA LEU A 71 5.44 0.75 -2.19
C LEU A 71 5.23 2.20 -1.78
N VAL A 72 6.32 2.88 -1.47
CA VAL A 72 6.39 4.33 -1.30
C VAL A 72 7.35 4.87 -2.34
N LEU A 73 6.84 5.75 -3.21
CA LEU A 73 7.66 6.33 -4.28
C LEU A 73 8.41 7.55 -3.73
N LEU A 74 9.74 7.48 -3.65
CA LEU A 74 10.57 8.58 -3.15
C LEU A 74 10.92 9.57 -4.26
N SER A 75 11.23 9.06 -5.45
CA SER A 75 11.50 9.84 -6.68
C SER A 75 11.11 9.04 -7.93
N GLY A 76 10.95 9.72 -9.07
CA GLY A 76 10.59 9.10 -10.35
C GLY A 76 9.09 9.03 -10.59
N LYS A 77 8.67 8.14 -11.49
CA LYS A 77 7.26 7.98 -11.89
C LYS A 77 6.96 6.54 -12.26
N LEU A 78 5.90 5.98 -11.68
CA LEU A 78 5.51 4.59 -11.92
C LEU A 78 4.12 4.52 -12.54
N LYS A 79 3.96 3.59 -13.47
CA LYS A 79 2.65 3.06 -13.87
C LYS A 79 2.47 1.70 -13.22
N VAL A 80 1.34 1.51 -12.56
CA VAL A 80 0.98 0.28 -11.86
C VAL A 80 -0.31 -0.26 -12.44
N ASP A 81 -0.24 -1.42 -13.06
CA ASP A 81 -1.40 -2.16 -13.56
C ASP A 81 -1.84 -3.16 -12.50
N LEU A 82 -3.12 -3.15 -12.14
CA LEU A 82 -3.72 -4.01 -11.11
C LEU A 82 -4.62 -5.04 -11.78
N TYR A 83 -4.45 -6.31 -11.40
CA TYR A 83 -5.16 -7.44 -11.97
C TYR A 83 -6.00 -8.13 -10.89
N ASP A 84 -7.17 -8.63 -11.28
CA ASP A 84 -7.98 -9.47 -10.41
C ASP A 84 -7.49 -10.93 -10.37
N GLN A 85 -8.21 -11.77 -9.62
CA GLN A 85 -7.89 -13.20 -9.48
C GLN A 85 -8.05 -14.01 -10.78
N ALA A 86 -8.80 -13.49 -11.75
CA ALA A 86 -8.95 -14.08 -13.07
C ALA A 86 -7.92 -13.52 -14.07
N LYS A 87 -6.87 -12.84 -13.57
CA LYS A 87 -5.80 -12.21 -14.36
C LYS A 87 -6.31 -11.12 -15.32
N ARG A 88 -7.49 -10.56 -15.07
CA ARG A 88 -8.05 -9.47 -15.89
C ARG A 88 -7.52 -8.14 -15.38
N LEU A 89 -7.07 -7.29 -16.30
CA LEU A 89 -6.68 -5.92 -15.95
C LEU A 89 -7.88 -5.18 -15.39
N GLY A 90 -7.74 -4.73 -14.14
CA GLY A 90 -8.77 -4.00 -13.43
C GLY A 90 -8.60 -2.49 -13.48
N ARG A 91 -7.40 -2.01 -13.12
CA ARG A 91 -7.12 -0.57 -13.09
C ARG A 91 -5.64 -0.29 -13.27
N THR A 92 -5.33 0.78 -13.99
CA THR A 92 -4.00 1.39 -14.04
C THR A 92 -3.93 2.61 -13.13
N VAL A 93 -2.85 2.74 -12.37
CA VAL A 93 -2.56 3.86 -11.47
C VAL A 93 -1.21 4.46 -11.83
N ILE A 94 -1.13 5.78 -11.91
CA ILE A 94 0.15 6.49 -11.93
C ILE A 94 0.49 6.91 -10.50
N LEU A 95 1.71 6.60 -10.06
CA LEU A 95 2.27 7.08 -8.80
C LEU A 95 3.28 8.19 -9.08
N GLU A 96 3.19 9.25 -8.28
CA GLU A 96 4.15 10.35 -8.25
C GLU A 96 4.97 10.35 -6.94
N PRO A 97 6.11 11.07 -6.88
CA PRO A 97 6.92 11.14 -5.67
C PRO A 97 6.09 11.59 -4.46
N GLY A 98 6.18 10.82 -3.38
CA GLY A 98 5.43 10.99 -2.14
C GLY A 98 4.15 10.13 -2.06
N ASP A 99 3.70 9.52 -3.15
CA ASP A 99 2.57 8.60 -3.12
C ASP A 99 2.97 7.23 -2.57
N ALA A 100 2.01 6.53 -1.97
CA ALA A 100 2.14 5.14 -1.56
C ALA A 100 1.00 4.29 -2.12
N ILE A 101 1.28 3.01 -2.36
CA ILE A 101 0.27 2.01 -2.72
C ILE A 101 0.46 0.75 -1.87
N LEU A 102 -0.63 0.23 -1.31
CA LEU A 102 -0.69 -1.11 -0.72
C LEU A 102 -1.42 -2.03 -1.70
N PHE A 103 -0.83 -3.18 -2.00
CA PHE A 103 -1.44 -4.23 -2.78
C PHE A 103 -2.15 -5.21 -1.85
N ALA A 104 -3.47 -5.23 -1.92
CA ALA A 104 -4.33 -5.95 -0.97
C ALA A 104 -4.72 -7.34 -1.47
N SER A 105 -4.92 -7.50 -2.79
CA SER A 105 -5.20 -8.79 -3.41
C SER A 105 -5.00 -8.73 -4.93
N GLY A 106 -5.07 -9.90 -5.57
CA GLY A 106 -4.85 -10.03 -7.01
C GLY A 106 -3.35 -9.99 -7.32
N GLY A 107 -3.00 -9.47 -8.50
CA GLY A 107 -1.61 -9.20 -8.82
C GLY A 107 -1.44 -7.82 -9.43
N HIS A 108 -0.18 -7.47 -9.67
CA HIS A 108 0.16 -6.16 -10.19
C HIS A 108 1.39 -6.24 -11.09
N ALA A 109 1.50 -5.30 -12.01
CA ALA A 109 2.69 -5.07 -12.81
C ALA A 109 3.13 -3.61 -12.63
N ILE A 110 4.43 -3.38 -12.61
CA ILE A 110 5.02 -2.06 -12.44
C ILE A 110 5.86 -1.76 -13.67
N GLU A 111 5.57 -0.62 -14.28
CA GLU A 111 6.37 -0.03 -15.35
C GLU A 111 6.98 1.27 -14.83
N VAL A 112 8.31 1.34 -14.83
CA VAL A 112 9.07 2.52 -14.41
C VAL A 112 9.10 3.50 -15.58
N LEU A 113 8.35 4.60 -15.49
CA LEU A 113 8.24 5.60 -16.56
C LEU A 113 9.38 6.63 -16.52
N GLU A 114 9.95 6.85 -15.33
CA GLU A 114 11.10 7.72 -15.07
C GLU A 114 11.96 7.07 -13.98
N ASP A 115 13.29 7.26 -14.03
CA ASP A 115 14.23 6.72 -13.04
C ASP A 115 13.71 6.92 -11.61
N ALA A 116 13.50 5.80 -10.91
CA ALA A 116 12.73 5.80 -9.67
C ALA A 116 13.54 5.25 -8.49
N GLN A 117 13.31 5.87 -7.33
CA GLN A 117 13.68 5.31 -6.04
C GLN A 117 12.41 4.92 -5.29
N ILE A 118 12.29 3.64 -4.98
CA ILE A 118 11.09 3.05 -4.38
C ILE A 118 11.49 2.41 -3.06
N LEU A 119 10.77 2.73 -2.00
CA LEU A 119 10.85 2.00 -0.73
C LEU A 119 9.74 0.96 -0.71
N GLU A 120 10.13 -0.31 -0.60
CA GLU A 120 9.22 -1.45 -0.51
C GLU A 120 9.14 -1.95 0.93
N VAL A 121 7.92 -2.22 1.40
CA VAL A 121 7.65 -2.83 2.70
C VAL A 121 6.85 -4.10 2.47
N LYS A 122 7.49 -5.25 2.68
CA LYS A 122 6.85 -6.57 2.61
C LYS A 122 6.46 -7.08 3.99
N GLN A 123 5.38 -7.85 4.03
CA GLN A 123 4.99 -8.58 5.22
C GLN A 123 5.86 -9.83 5.43
N GLY A 124 6.24 -10.11 6.67
CA GLY A 124 6.92 -11.36 7.04
C GLY A 124 5.96 -12.46 7.51
N PRO A 125 6.40 -13.72 7.58
CA PRO A 125 7.76 -14.19 7.29
C PRO A 125 8.07 -14.16 5.79
N TYR A 126 9.25 -13.63 5.44
CA TYR A 126 9.67 -13.51 4.04
C TYR A 126 10.34 -14.79 3.56
N ILE A 127 9.74 -15.45 2.59
CA ILE A 127 10.24 -16.72 2.01
C ILE A 127 11.14 -16.53 0.77
N GLY A 128 11.42 -15.28 0.37
CA GLY A 128 12.23 -14.98 -0.80
C GLY A 128 11.42 -14.90 -2.09
N GLN A 129 12.07 -15.15 -3.24
CA GLN A 129 11.43 -15.02 -4.57
C GLN A 129 10.33 -16.08 -4.83
N GLU A 130 10.29 -17.14 -4.02
CA GLU A 130 9.26 -18.20 -4.10
C GLU A 130 7.84 -17.69 -3.80
N GLU A 131 7.70 -16.46 -3.29
CA GLU A 131 6.41 -15.78 -3.08
C GLU A 131 5.74 -15.32 -4.38
N LYS A 132 6.47 -15.21 -5.49
CA LYS A 132 5.96 -14.62 -6.74
C LYS A 132 5.37 -15.68 -7.68
N GLU A 133 4.07 -15.58 -7.94
CA GLU A 133 3.43 -16.22 -9.10
C GLU A 133 3.37 -15.21 -10.26
N PHE A 134 3.94 -15.57 -11.42
CA PHE A 134 3.86 -14.72 -12.61
C PHE A 134 2.51 -14.90 -13.30
N LEU A 135 1.81 -13.78 -13.51
CA LEU A 135 0.48 -13.76 -14.11
C LEU A 135 0.50 -13.88 -15.62
#